data_AF-A0A6F8ZFT4-F1
#
_entry.id   AF-A0A6F8ZFT4-F1
#
_cell.length_a   1.000
_cell.length_b   1.000
_cell.length_c   1.000
_cell.angle_alpha   90.00
_cell.angle_beta   90.00
_cell.angle_gamma   90.00
#
_symmetry.space_group_name_H-M   'P 1'
#
loop_
_entity.id
_entity.type
_entity.pdbx_description
1 polymer ?
#
loop_
_entity_poly.entity_id
_entity_poly.type
_entity_poly.pdbx_seq_one_letter_code
_entity_poly.pdbx_strand_id
1 'polypeptide(L)'
;MALFDSTFAPYVPFGSRTLSAGDTGTDVAALQAVYDLMLATMHPPEGPMGSPVPITGTFDAATGQAVRNIQSYFGLPATGVVDAATYFLFGQGVGPDTPYGGPAYGSRTLQAGAAGGDVRVLQNRLNCFRYAGILGRPADGVFDGATAAAVLAFKVDAAANGDTGFPSNSIAGFGFYDASWIYTFAGGRDLFPGRNGFDVVFLQVLLTDLGFYAGLVDGYYGIGTRAAVEAFQAATGITVDGVTGPETFYQLGLNNPHPAPVPLAVAWPVVVPPPPSPPLPPLTRCATLLSPTVAAPLAYGLVGVISAAGAFSLDVTANRLPPPQDLGPPYTGYAFLVTSPAGTVLYGSPMAEIPTGSGSWAGHVDGAVLADLNGGTVVVNAASATGPVGPTVVSGPTCTPAATGCLNGVDNSLDLSAAAPCLRAAGFTFAARYLGGPCYQGVSLSGREAAALSQAGLRLVSLYAGANATAAFTCGTQTLSQGQVDGAEAAALAVAVGQPADTVIYLDLEPAQTSPAASWLSYVQGWVTALAAHGYKPGIYSSPDQLTTVYRQGWAGPTLLYWVARPQAGATGAVFPPPCPARELPFASVWQYVVQVTLCGLAGMDIDSASNEVGMWSL
;
A
#
# COMPACT_ATOMS: atom_id res chain seq x y z
N MET A 1 24.88 -16.84 -12.43
CA MET A 1 24.81 -16.63 -13.89
C MET A 1 25.87 -15.65 -14.35
N ALA A 2 26.87 -16.14 -15.07
CA ALA A 2 27.95 -15.38 -15.71
C ALA A 2 27.41 -14.59 -16.92
N LEU A 3 26.64 -13.54 -16.63
CA LEU A 3 25.87 -12.79 -17.63
C LEU A 3 26.71 -11.88 -18.53
N PHE A 4 28.01 -11.66 -18.23
CA PHE A 4 28.79 -10.59 -18.85
C PHE A 4 30.28 -10.92 -19.08
N ASP A 5 30.59 -12.16 -19.46
CA ASP A 5 31.81 -12.39 -20.24
C ASP A 5 31.62 -11.79 -21.65
N SER A 6 32.70 -11.57 -22.37
CA SER A 6 32.86 -11.24 -23.80
C SER A 6 32.00 -12.07 -24.80
N THR A 7 31.11 -12.93 -24.31
CA THR A 7 30.19 -13.80 -25.04
C THR A 7 29.04 -13.07 -25.71
N PHE A 8 28.66 -11.87 -25.25
CA PHE A 8 27.56 -11.10 -25.83
C PHE A 8 28.06 -9.96 -26.72
N ALA A 9 27.28 -9.64 -27.77
CA ALA A 9 27.49 -8.50 -28.66
C ALA A 9 27.54 -7.17 -27.87
N PRO A 10 27.92 -6.01 -28.47
CA PRO A 10 28.33 -4.82 -27.72
C PRO A 10 27.30 -4.46 -26.66
N TYR A 11 27.78 -4.13 -25.47
CA TYR A 11 26.95 -3.82 -24.31
C TYR A 11 25.88 -2.79 -24.67
N VAL A 12 24.63 -3.06 -24.26
CA VAL A 12 23.50 -2.14 -24.39
C VAL A 12 22.83 -2.00 -23.01
N PRO A 13 22.63 -0.77 -22.48
CA PRO A 13 21.97 -0.58 -21.19
C PRO A 13 20.53 -1.10 -21.21
N PHE A 14 20.13 -1.81 -20.15
CA PHE A 14 18.77 -2.29 -19.98
C PHE A 14 17.77 -1.11 -19.94
N GLY A 15 16.75 -1.13 -20.81
CA GLY A 15 15.77 -0.03 -20.91
C GLY A 15 16.12 1.08 -21.91
N SER A 16 17.28 1.01 -22.58
CA SER A 16 17.73 2.07 -23.50
C SER A 16 17.14 2.00 -24.93
N ARG A 17 16.51 0.88 -25.30
CA ARG A 17 15.87 0.68 -26.61
C ARG A 17 14.75 -0.35 -26.51
N THR A 18 13.85 -0.39 -27.50
CA THR A 18 12.85 -1.45 -27.63
C THR A 18 13.51 -2.78 -27.98
N LEU A 19 13.08 -3.89 -27.37
CA LEU A 19 13.55 -5.24 -27.68
C LEU A 19 12.47 -6.07 -28.36
N SER A 20 12.87 -6.86 -29.34
CA SER A 20 12.01 -7.68 -30.18
C SER A 20 12.77 -8.88 -30.74
N ALA A 21 12.06 -9.78 -31.43
CA ALA A 21 12.65 -11.00 -31.98
C ALA A 21 13.89 -10.72 -32.85
N GLY A 22 14.98 -11.44 -32.56
CA GLY A 22 16.26 -11.31 -33.27
C GLY A 22 17.21 -10.27 -32.69
N ASP A 23 16.76 -9.45 -31.73
CA ASP A 23 17.66 -8.59 -30.98
C ASP A 23 18.68 -9.41 -30.18
N THR A 24 19.91 -8.92 -30.11
CA THR A 24 20.97 -9.51 -29.30
C THR A 24 21.61 -8.44 -28.42
N GLY A 25 22.14 -8.83 -27.27
CA GLY A 25 22.83 -7.93 -26.37
C GLY A 25 22.65 -8.27 -24.89
N THR A 26 23.37 -7.52 -24.07
CA THR A 26 23.34 -7.61 -22.60
C THR A 26 21.98 -7.20 -22.02
N ASP A 27 21.25 -6.31 -22.70
CA ASP A 27 19.88 -5.90 -22.34
C ASP A 27 18.87 -7.04 -22.49
N VAL A 28 19.02 -7.88 -23.52
CA VAL A 28 18.23 -9.10 -23.68
C VAL A 28 18.59 -10.13 -22.60
N ALA A 29 19.87 -10.26 -22.27
CA ALA A 29 20.32 -11.18 -21.23
C ALA A 29 19.77 -10.78 -19.84
N ALA A 30 19.77 -9.47 -19.55
CA ALA A 30 19.16 -8.92 -18.34
C ALA A 30 17.65 -9.18 -18.28
N LEU A 31 16.92 -9.00 -19.40
CA LEU A 31 15.49 -9.35 -19.48
C LEU A 31 15.22 -10.82 -19.10
N GLN A 32 16.03 -11.73 -19.64
CA GLN A 32 15.93 -13.17 -19.35
C GLN A 32 16.18 -13.44 -17.86
N ALA A 33 17.19 -12.80 -17.27
CA ALA A 33 17.46 -12.88 -15.83
C ALA A 33 16.31 -12.36 -14.96
N VAL A 34 15.68 -11.24 -15.37
CA VAL A 34 14.51 -10.67 -14.67
C VAL A 34 13.38 -11.68 -14.62
N TYR A 35 13.06 -12.25 -15.77
CA TYR A 35 11.95 -13.18 -15.86
C TYR A 35 12.18 -14.40 -14.96
N ASP A 36 13.37 -14.97 -14.99
CA ASP A 36 13.73 -16.11 -14.15
C ASP A 36 13.67 -15.76 -12.65
N LEU A 37 14.12 -14.56 -12.28
CA LEU A 37 14.02 -14.08 -10.91
C LEU A 37 12.56 -13.88 -10.47
N MET A 38 11.72 -13.33 -11.34
CA MET A 38 10.28 -13.20 -11.10
C MET A 38 9.64 -14.57 -10.88
N LEU A 39 9.98 -15.57 -11.70
CA LEU A 39 9.48 -16.94 -11.53
C LEU A 39 9.94 -17.58 -10.22
N ALA A 40 11.16 -17.27 -9.76
CA ALA A 40 11.70 -17.83 -8.53
C ALA A 40 11.18 -17.16 -7.25
N THR A 41 10.73 -15.90 -7.34
CA THR A 41 10.34 -15.08 -6.18
C THR A 41 8.84 -14.89 -6.05
N MET A 42 8.14 -14.77 -7.18
CA MET A 42 6.71 -14.53 -7.17
C MET A 42 5.95 -15.82 -6.87
N HIS A 43 4.85 -15.64 -6.14
CA HIS A 43 3.87 -16.68 -5.85
C HIS A 43 2.49 -16.22 -6.34
N PRO A 44 2.28 -16.05 -7.67
CA PRO A 44 1.00 -15.61 -8.18
C PRO A 44 -0.12 -16.61 -7.81
N PRO A 45 -1.35 -16.15 -7.56
CA PRO A 45 -2.48 -17.03 -7.31
C PRO A 45 -2.79 -17.96 -8.50
N GLU A 46 -2.40 -17.58 -9.72
CA GLU A 46 -2.57 -18.37 -10.95
C GLU A 46 -1.49 -19.44 -11.15
N GLY A 47 -0.48 -19.49 -10.28
CA GLY A 47 0.73 -20.27 -10.48
C GLY A 47 1.80 -19.50 -11.28
N PRO A 48 2.93 -20.14 -11.59
CA PRO A 48 4.04 -19.46 -12.26
C PRO A 48 3.62 -18.98 -13.65
N MET A 49 4.08 -17.77 -14.03
CA MET A 49 3.80 -17.16 -15.33
C MET A 49 4.39 -17.95 -16.52
N GLY A 50 5.14 -19.03 -16.28
CA GLY A 50 5.73 -19.87 -17.31
C GLY A 50 6.91 -20.65 -16.76
N SER A 51 7.93 -20.85 -17.59
CA SER A 51 9.12 -21.62 -17.24
C SER A 51 10.39 -20.80 -17.49
N PRO A 52 11.46 -21.03 -16.71
CA PRO A 52 12.72 -20.30 -16.87
C PRO A 52 13.24 -20.34 -18.31
N VAL A 53 13.84 -19.24 -18.76
CA VAL A 53 14.43 -19.13 -20.10
C VAL A 53 15.96 -19.12 -20.02
N PRO A 54 16.67 -19.81 -20.92
CA PRO A 54 18.13 -19.73 -20.94
C PRO A 54 18.60 -18.29 -21.17
N ILE A 55 19.59 -17.86 -20.39
CA ILE A 55 20.22 -16.56 -20.58
C ILE A 55 21.22 -16.65 -21.74
N THR A 56 20.74 -16.34 -22.93
CA THR A 56 21.48 -16.41 -24.20
C THR A 56 21.85 -15.04 -24.74
N GLY A 57 21.33 -13.95 -24.16
CA GLY A 57 21.48 -12.61 -24.72
C GLY A 57 20.92 -12.48 -26.14
N THR A 58 20.09 -13.42 -26.57
CA THR A 58 19.43 -13.47 -27.88
C THR A 58 17.94 -13.53 -27.67
N PHE A 59 17.20 -12.63 -28.30
CA PHE A 59 15.77 -12.51 -28.16
C PHE A 59 15.10 -13.54 -29.08
N ASP A 60 15.16 -14.79 -28.63
CA ASP A 60 14.60 -15.95 -29.31
C ASP A 60 13.10 -16.12 -29.05
N ALA A 61 12.51 -17.17 -29.62
CA ALA A 61 11.09 -17.45 -29.47
C ALA A 61 10.67 -17.70 -28.01
N ALA A 62 11.56 -18.30 -27.19
CA ALA A 62 11.31 -18.54 -25.77
C ALA A 62 11.29 -17.21 -24.99
N THR A 63 12.25 -16.33 -25.26
CA THR A 63 12.32 -14.99 -24.68
C THR A 63 11.09 -14.16 -25.07
N GLY A 64 10.68 -14.20 -26.34
CA GLY A 64 9.45 -13.55 -26.78
C GLY A 64 8.19 -14.11 -26.10
N GLN A 65 8.16 -15.42 -25.80
CA GLN A 65 7.07 -16.01 -25.04
C GLN A 65 7.10 -15.58 -23.56
N ALA A 66 8.27 -15.53 -22.93
CA ALA A 66 8.42 -15.01 -21.58
C ALA A 66 7.91 -13.57 -21.47
N VAL A 67 8.22 -12.71 -22.43
CA VAL A 67 7.69 -11.34 -22.47
C VAL A 67 6.17 -11.32 -22.58
N ARG A 68 5.58 -12.13 -23.47
CA ARG A 68 4.10 -12.26 -23.57
C ARG A 68 3.47 -12.74 -22.28
N ASN A 69 4.15 -13.62 -21.55
CA ASN A 69 3.66 -14.13 -20.27
C ASN A 69 3.65 -13.02 -19.21
N ILE A 70 4.73 -12.25 -19.08
CA ILE A 70 4.80 -11.08 -18.18
C ILE A 70 3.71 -10.07 -18.56
N GLN A 71 3.61 -9.73 -19.84
CA GLN A 71 2.63 -8.76 -20.34
C GLN A 71 1.20 -9.21 -20.03
N SER A 72 0.84 -10.44 -20.37
CA SER A 72 -0.47 -11.02 -20.05
C SER A 72 -0.76 -10.96 -18.56
N TYR A 73 0.22 -11.35 -17.73
CA TYR A 73 0.06 -11.40 -16.28
C TYR A 73 -0.20 -10.01 -15.67
N PHE A 74 0.48 -8.96 -16.15
CA PHE A 74 0.30 -7.58 -15.67
C PHE A 74 -0.74 -6.77 -16.45
N GLY A 75 -1.52 -7.41 -17.34
CA GLY A 75 -2.59 -6.75 -18.09
C GLY A 75 -2.11 -5.81 -19.21
N LEU A 76 -0.87 -5.98 -19.69
CA LEU A 76 -0.39 -5.32 -20.91
C LEU A 76 -0.77 -6.13 -22.16
N PRO A 77 -0.90 -5.48 -23.34
CA PRO A 77 -0.98 -6.21 -24.60
C PRO A 77 0.21 -7.17 -24.76
N ALA A 78 -0.08 -8.46 -24.97
CA ALA A 78 0.92 -9.52 -25.10
C ALA A 78 1.60 -9.53 -26.48
N THR A 79 2.29 -8.43 -26.81
CA THR A 79 2.97 -8.23 -28.09
C THR A 79 4.23 -9.07 -28.24
N GLY A 80 4.85 -9.47 -27.11
CA GLY A 80 6.17 -10.09 -27.09
C GLY A 80 7.30 -9.12 -27.43
N VAL A 81 7.03 -7.81 -27.43
CA VAL A 81 7.98 -6.72 -27.65
C VAL A 81 8.16 -5.98 -26.33
N VAL A 82 9.40 -5.73 -25.92
CA VAL A 82 9.72 -4.95 -24.72
C VAL A 82 9.78 -3.47 -25.10
N ASP A 83 8.64 -2.81 -24.96
CA ASP A 83 8.47 -1.38 -25.18
C ASP A 83 8.54 -0.59 -23.86
N ALA A 84 8.26 0.73 -23.93
CA ALA A 84 8.30 1.60 -22.76
C ALA A 84 7.34 1.15 -21.63
N ALA A 85 6.17 0.60 -21.96
CA ALA A 85 5.23 0.08 -20.98
C ALA A 85 5.77 -1.18 -20.30
N THR A 86 6.38 -2.07 -21.07
CA THR A 86 7.02 -3.28 -20.54
C THR A 86 8.23 -2.94 -19.66
N TYR A 87 9.06 -1.97 -20.05
CA TYR A 87 10.15 -1.47 -19.20
C TYR A 87 9.69 -0.76 -17.94
N PHE A 88 8.53 -0.11 -17.97
CA PHE A 88 7.93 0.48 -16.80
C PHE A 88 7.54 -0.57 -15.75
N LEU A 89 7.11 -1.78 -16.17
CA LEU A 89 6.91 -2.91 -15.26
C LEU A 89 8.21 -3.35 -14.58
N PHE A 90 9.35 -3.22 -15.26
CA PHE A 90 10.66 -3.54 -14.69
C PHE A 90 11.26 -2.42 -13.85
N GLY A 91 10.50 -1.36 -13.55
CA GLY A 91 10.96 -0.22 -12.74
C GLY A 91 12.00 0.67 -13.44
N GLN A 92 12.12 0.60 -14.78
CA GLN A 92 13.08 1.40 -15.56
C GLN A 92 12.52 2.76 -16.02
N GLY A 93 11.21 2.97 -15.94
CA GLY A 93 10.58 4.13 -16.59
C GLY A 93 10.41 5.35 -15.69
N VAL A 94 10.80 6.51 -16.23
CA VAL A 94 10.23 7.83 -15.88
C VAL A 94 9.22 8.18 -16.97
N GLY A 95 8.01 7.63 -16.86
CA GLY A 95 6.92 7.94 -17.79
C GLY A 95 6.48 9.41 -17.70
N PRO A 96 5.70 9.92 -18.67
CA PRO A 96 5.14 11.27 -18.64
C PRO A 96 4.27 11.52 -17.39
N ASP A 97 3.72 10.46 -16.79
CA ASP A 97 2.91 10.51 -15.58
C ASP A 97 3.72 10.38 -14.27
N THR A 98 5.05 10.33 -14.35
CA THR A 98 5.89 10.41 -13.15
C THR A 98 6.01 11.87 -12.73
N PRO A 99 5.80 12.21 -11.43
CA PRO A 99 5.81 13.61 -10.95
C PRO A 99 7.07 14.41 -11.27
N TYR A 100 8.12 13.71 -11.69
CA TYR A 100 9.48 14.23 -11.76
C TYR A 100 9.94 14.51 -13.20
N GLY A 101 9.47 13.77 -14.20
CA GLY A 101 9.90 13.90 -15.59
C GLY A 101 11.42 13.75 -15.81
N GLY A 102 11.85 13.57 -17.05
CA GLY A 102 13.27 13.57 -17.43
C GLY A 102 13.73 12.37 -18.25
N PRO A 103 15.04 12.24 -18.50
CA PRO A 103 15.60 11.14 -19.28
C PRO A 103 15.36 9.79 -18.61
N ALA A 104 15.16 8.73 -19.41
CA ALA A 104 15.09 7.37 -18.90
C ALA A 104 16.39 7.00 -18.17
N TYR A 105 16.30 6.20 -17.12
CA TYR A 105 17.48 5.69 -16.44
C TYR A 105 18.35 4.89 -17.43
N GLY A 106 19.67 5.10 -17.40
CA GLY A 106 20.60 4.47 -18.33
C GLY A 106 20.66 5.08 -19.74
N SER A 107 19.81 6.08 -20.05
CA SER A 107 19.81 6.74 -21.38
C SER A 107 20.94 7.74 -21.60
N ARG A 108 21.63 8.15 -20.52
CA ARG A 108 22.80 9.04 -20.56
C ARG A 108 23.75 8.71 -19.42
N THR A 109 24.95 9.28 -19.45
CA THR A 109 25.89 9.21 -18.32
C THR A 109 25.53 10.24 -17.26
N LEU A 110 25.58 9.85 -15.99
CA LEU A 110 25.33 10.69 -14.83
C LEU A 110 26.63 10.96 -14.05
N GLN A 111 26.83 12.22 -13.66
CA GLN A 111 28.00 12.69 -12.90
C GLN A 111 27.61 13.94 -12.10
N ALA A 112 28.54 14.44 -11.28
CA ALA A 112 28.33 15.63 -10.45
C ALA A 112 27.72 16.79 -11.27
N GLY A 113 26.62 17.36 -10.75
CA GLY A 113 25.85 18.43 -11.40
C GLY A 113 24.72 17.96 -12.32
N ALA A 114 24.59 16.65 -12.58
CA ALA A 114 23.39 16.12 -13.24
C ALA A 114 22.17 16.20 -12.31
N ALA A 115 21.00 16.44 -12.88
CA ALA A 115 19.72 16.37 -12.18
C ALA A 115 18.64 15.75 -13.07
N GLY A 116 17.59 15.20 -12.46
CA GLY A 116 16.44 14.63 -13.17
C GLY A 116 15.87 13.37 -12.52
N GLY A 117 14.80 12.83 -13.13
CA GLY A 117 14.19 11.58 -12.70
C GLY A 117 15.16 10.39 -12.71
N ASP A 118 16.06 10.30 -13.68
CA ASP A 118 17.12 9.29 -13.75
C ASP A 118 18.11 9.33 -12.59
N VAL A 119 18.42 10.52 -12.08
CA VAL A 119 19.26 10.68 -10.88
C VAL A 119 18.51 10.24 -9.62
N ARG A 120 17.20 10.50 -9.52
CA ARG A 120 16.40 10.00 -8.41
C ARG A 120 16.23 8.49 -8.45
N VAL A 121 16.06 7.91 -9.65
CA VAL A 121 16.09 6.45 -9.85
C VAL A 121 17.40 5.87 -9.31
N LEU A 122 18.54 6.47 -9.68
CA LEU A 122 19.85 6.10 -9.16
C LEU A 122 19.93 6.15 -7.63
N GLN A 123 19.49 7.24 -7.03
CA GLN A 123 19.55 7.43 -5.58
C GLN A 123 18.62 6.49 -4.83
N ASN A 124 17.39 6.27 -5.30
CA ASN A 124 16.46 5.30 -4.69
C ASN A 124 17.04 3.89 -4.71
N ARG A 125 17.63 3.50 -5.84
CA ARG A 125 18.39 2.24 -5.99
C ARG A 125 19.48 2.10 -4.94
N LEU A 126 20.35 3.10 -4.82
CA LEU A 126 21.41 3.10 -3.82
C LEU A 126 20.88 3.15 -2.36
N ASN A 127 19.76 3.85 -2.12
CA ASN A 127 19.09 3.99 -0.82
C ASN A 127 18.42 2.71 -0.35
N CYS A 128 17.92 1.85 -1.24
CA CYS A 128 17.30 0.59 -0.85
C CYS A 128 18.28 -0.43 -0.26
N PHE A 129 19.59 -0.16 -0.30
CA PHE A 129 20.63 -1.10 0.08
C PHE A 129 21.82 -0.40 0.80
N ARG A 130 22.97 -1.08 0.84
CA ARG A 130 24.19 -0.79 1.64
C ARG A 130 24.72 0.66 1.61
N TYR A 131 24.21 1.52 0.73
CA TYR A 131 24.70 2.87 0.51
C TYR A 131 23.79 3.97 1.07
N ALA A 132 22.66 3.63 1.71
CA ALA A 132 21.78 4.60 2.37
C ALA A 132 22.54 5.47 3.39
N GLY A 133 23.45 4.88 4.16
CA GLY A 133 24.28 5.63 5.11
C GLY A 133 25.24 6.63 4.45
N ILE A 134 25.65 6.39 3.19
CA ILE A 134 26.51 7.29 2.43
C ILE A 134 25.70 8.44 1.82
N LEU A 135 24.50 8.13 1.32
CA LEU A 135 23.59 9.13 0.78
C LEU A 135 23.07 10.06 1.87
N GLY A 136 22.73 9.51 3.05
CA GLY A 136 22.35 10.25 4.23
C GLY A 136 21.03 11.01 4.13
N ARG A 137 20.28 10.84 3.03
CA ARG A 137 19.00 11.52 2.78
C ARG A 137 18.16 10.83 1.69
N PRO A 138 16.85 11.17 1.61
CA PRO A 138 15.98 10.76 0.51
C PRO A 138 16.50 11.20 -0.85
N ALA A 139 16.11 10.46 -1.90
CA ALA A 139 16.45 10.82 -3.26
C ALA A 139 15.81 12.17 -3.66
N ASP A 140 16.67 13.13 -4.00
CA ASP A 140 16.31 14.50 -4.39
C ASP A 140 16.41 14.73 -5.91
N GLY A 141 16.97 13.76 -6.64
CA GLY A 141 17.20 13.86 -8.08
C GLY A 141 18.39 14.75 -8.45
N VAL A 142 19.30 15.03 -7.52
CA VAL A 142 20.51 15.84 -7.73
C VAL A 142 21.77 15.01 -7.50
N PHE A 143 22.63 14.92 -8.52
CA PHE A 143 23.87 14.16 -8.44
C PHE A 143 24.95 15.02 -7.79
N ASP A 144 25.00 14.97 -6.47
CA ASP A 144 25.90 15.75 -5.62
C ASP A 144 27.09 14.92 -5.11
N GLY A 145 27.84 15.46 -4.14
CA GLY A 145 28.97 14.77 -3.51
C GLY A 145 28.60 13.47 -2.79
N ALA A 146 27.43 13.40 -2.15
CA ALA A 146 26.97 12.18 -1.48
C ALA A 146 26.59 11.09 -2.51
N THR A 147 25.89 11.48 -3.57
CA THR A 147 25.56 10.59 -4.69
C THR A 147 26.83 10.07 -5.38
N ALA A 148 27.80 10.96 -5.60
CA ALA A 148 29.12 10.60 -6.14
C ALA A 148 29.88 9.60 -5.25
N ALA A 149 29.86 9.79 -3.94
CA ALA A 149 30.49 8.90 -2.97
C ALA A 149 29.79 7.53 -2.92
N ALA A 150 28.46 7.50 -2.95
CA ALA A 150 27.67 6.27 -2.96
C ALA A 150 27.92 5.46 -4.25
N VAL A 151 28.01 6.13 -5.41
CA VAL A 151 28.41 5.51 -6.69
C VAL A 151 29.82 4.93 -6.62
N LEU A 152 30.76 5.63 -5.99
CA LEU A 152 32.13 5.13 -5.84
C LEU A 152 32.19 3.93 -4.90
N ALA A 153 31.53 4.00 -3.74
CA ALA A 153 31.44 2.90 -2.79
C ALA A 153 30.80 1.68 -3.43
N PHE A 154 29.74 1.88 -4.21
CA PHE A 154 29.11 0.84 -4.98
C PHE A 154 30.10 0.13 -5.91
N LYS A 155 30.91 0.89 -6.65
CA LYS A 155 31.89 0.31 -7.57
C LYS A 155 33.01 -0.42 -6.84
N VAL A 156 33.41 0.05 -5.66
CA VAL A 156 34.39 -0.63 -4.80
C VAL A 156 33.84 -1.97 -4.33
N ASP A 157 32.60 -2.00 -3.86
CA ASP A 157 31.93 -3.22 -3.42
C ASP A 157 31.70 -4.18 -4.61
N ALA A 158 31.31 -3.67 -5.77
CA ALA A 158 31.17 -4.46 -7.00
C ALA A 158 32.52 -5.11 -7.38
N ALA A 159 33.62 -4.33 -7.36
CA ALA A 159 34.96 -4.86 -7.62
C ALA A 159 35.40 -5.90 -6.60
N ALA A 160 35.07 -5.72 -5.31
CA ALA A 160 35.34 -6.72 -4.27
C ALA A 160 34.57 -8.03 -4.47
N ASN A 161 33.43 -7.98 -5.18
CA ASN A 161 32.63 -9.14 -5.57
C ASN A 161 33.02 -9.73 -6.94
N GLY A 162 34.09 -9.23 -7.57
CA GLY A 162 34.59 -9.71 -8.86
C GLY A 162 34.08 -8.96 -10.09
N ASP A 163 33.17 -7.99 -9.93
CA ASP A 163 32.71 -7.13 -11.02
C ASP A 163 33.72 -5.99 -11.26
N THR A 164 34.68 -6.27 -12.15
CA THR A 164 35.74 -5.33 -12.55
C THR A 164 35.45 -4.74 -13.93
N GLY A 165 35.90 -3.51 -14.22
CA GLY A 165 35.70 -2.88 -15.54
C GLY A 165 35.05 -1.50 -15.52
N PHE A 166 34.59 -1.03 -14.35
CA PHE A 166 34.17 0.36 -14.19
C PHE A 166 35.36 1.21 -13.74
N PRO A 167 35.61 2.39 -14.33
CA PRO A 167 36.62 3.28 -13.80
C PRO A 167 36.29 3.67 -12.35
N SER A 168 37.30 3.69 -11.48
CA SER A 168 37.23 4.11 -10.08
C SER A 168 37.02 5.63 -9.96
N ASN A 169 35.90 6.10 -10.50
CA ASN A 169 35.45 7.48 -10.49
C ASN A 169 33.98 7.54 -10.06
N SER A 170 33.51 8.75 -9.74
CA SER A 170 32.14 9.00 -9.31
C SER A 170 31.14 9.14 -10.47
N ILE A 171 31.48 8.65 -11.66
CA ILE A 171 30.60 8.73 -12.84
C ILE A 171 29.72 7.48 -12.87
N ALA A 172 28.41 7.64 -12.75
CA ALA A 172 27.46 6.58 -13.06
C ALA A 172 27.29 6.55 -14.58
N GLY A 173 28.11 5.72 -15.23
CA GLY A 173 28.10 5.56 -16.68
C GLY A 173 27.68 4.16 -17.09
N PHE A 174 27.91 3.88 -18.35
CA PHE A 174 27.77 2.56 -18.96
C PHE A 174 28.57 1.51 -18.16
N GLY A 175 27.92 0.41 -17.76
CA GLY A 175 28.45 -0.59 -16.81
C GLY A 175 27.92 -0.42 -15.38
N PHE A 176 27.93 0.80 -14.84
CA PHE A 176 27.38 1.07 -13.49
C PHE A 176 25.88 0.81 -13.43
N TYR A 177 25.12 1.16 -14.47
CA TYR A 177 23.66 0.98 -14.50
C TYR A 177 23.22 -0.48 -14.45
N ASP A 178 24.02 -1.37 -15.01
CA ASP A 178 23.77 -2.81 -14.98
C ASP A 178 24.07 -3.38 -13.60
N ALA A 179 25.25 -3.08 -13.06
CA ALA A 179 25.59 -3.49 -11.71
C ALA A 179 24.56 -2.94 -10.71
N SER A 180 24.29 -1.64 -10.71
CA SER A 180 23.28 -1.08 -9.80
C SER A 180 21.90 -1.68 -10.05
N TRP A 181 21.54 -2.09 -11.27
CA TRP A 181 20.32 -2.85 -11.47
C TRP A 181 20.35 -4.26 -10.83
N ILE A 182 21.42 -5.02 -11.02
CA ILE A 182 21.63 -6.37 -10.44
C ILE A 182 21.66 -6.35 -8.92
N TYR A 183 22.27 -5.33 -8.34
CA TYR A 183 22.51 -5.24 -6.90
C TYR A 183 21.44 -4.43 -6.17
N THR A 184 20.70 -3.59 -6.89
CA THR A 184 19.69 -2.73 -6.32
C THR A 184 18.41 -2.77 -7.17
N PHE A 185 17.61 -3.80 -6.90
CA PHE A 185 16.46 -4.21 -7.72
C PHE A 185 15.23 -3.29 -7.66
N ALA A 186 15.26 -2.25 -6.82
CA ALA A 186 14.14 -1.36 -6.57
C ALA A 186 14.49 0.08 -6.90
N GLY A 187 13.47 0.86 -7.28
CA GLY A 187 13.53 2.31 -7.17
C GLY A 187 13.69 3.01 -8.51
N GLY A 188 12.68 3.79 -8.83
CA GLY A 188 12.68 4.72 -9.95
C GLY A 188 11.41 5.56 -9.99
N ARG A 189 10.29 4.90 -9.72
CA ARG A 189 8.97 5.51 -9.59
C ARG A 189 8.43 5.31 -8.17
N ASP A 190 7.55 6.20 -7.75
CA ASP A 190 6.79 6.03 -6.52
C ASP A 190 5.81 4.86 -6.69
N LEU A 191 5.77 3.99 -5.68
CA LEU A 191 4.85 2.84 -5.66
C LEU A 191 3.66 3.17 -4.76
N PHE A 192 2.46 2.94 -5.27
CA PHE A 192 1.20 3.29 -4.60
C PHE A 192 0.10 2.31 -5.04
N PRO A 193 -1.05 2.27 -4.36
CA PRO A 193 -2.14 1.36 -4.69
C PRO A 193 -2.50 1.37 -6.19
N GLY A 194 -2.56 0.17 -6.79
CA GLY A 194 -2.81 -0.01 -8.22
C GLY A 194 -1.56 -0.05 -9.09
N ARG A 195 -0.36 0.24 -8.55
CA ARG A 195 0.91 -0.06 -9.24
C ARG A 195 1.16 -1.57 -9.28
N ASN A 196 1.89 -2.02 -10.29
CA ASN A 196 2.31 -3.41 -10.43
C ASN A 196 3.64 -3.51 -11.18
N GLY A 197 4.32 -4.63 -11.04
CA GLY A 197 5.59 -4.91 -11.72
C GLY A 197 6.68 -5.43 -10.77
N PHE A 198 7.87 -5.56 -11.33
CA PHE A 198 9.05 -6.12 -10.67
C PHE A 198 9.46 -5.32 -9.42
N ASP A 199 9.43 -4.00 -9.47
CA ASP A 199 9.72 -3.14 -8.32
C ASP A 199 8.74 -3.33 -7.14
N VAL A 200 7.48 -3.69 -7.42
CA VAL A 200 6.51 -4.09 -6.40
C VAL A 200 6.82 -5.48 -5.83
N VAL A 201 7.27 -6.43 -6.65
CA VAL A 201 7.77 -7.75 -6.17
C VAL A 201 8.86 -7.54 -5.13
N PHE A 202 9.85 -6.68 -5.40
CA PHE A 202 10.91 -6.39 -4.43
C PHE A 202 10.40 -5.74 -3.15
N LEU A 203 9.51 -4.76 -3.28
CA LEU A 203 8.93 -4.12 -2.11
C LEU A 203 8.24 -5.15 -1.21
N GLN A 204 7.44 -6.05 -1.79
CA GLN A 204 6.75 -7.11 -1.05
C GLN A 204 7.74 -8.07 -0.38
N VAL A 205 8.81 -8.48 -1.08
CA VAL A 205 9.88 -9.31 -0.49
C VAL A 205 10.53 -8.59 0.69
N LEU A 206 10.94 -7.34 0.50
CA LEU A 206 11.62 -6.57 1.54
C LEU A 206 10.74 -6.34 2.77
N LEU A 207 9.47 -6.02 2.57
CA LEU A 207 8.51 -5.87 3.67
C LEU A 207 8.20 -7.21 4.35
N THR A 208 8.28 -8.33 3.62
CA THR A 208 8.16 -9.68 4.20
C THR A 208 9.34 -9.97 5.13
N ASP A 209 10.55 -9.72 4.64
CA ASP A 209 11.79 -9.93 5.40
C ASP A 209 11.86 -9.04 6.65
N LEU A 210 11.29 -7.83 6.57
CA LEU A 210 11.15 -6.90 7.69
C LEU A 210 9.97 -7.25 8.63
N GLY A 211 9.15 -8.24 8.29
CA GLY A 211 8.00 -8.67 9.09
C GLY A 211 6.76 -7.78 9.00
N PHE A 212 6.70 -6.85 8.04
CA PHE A 212 5.53 -5.98 7.81
C PHE A 212 4.53 -6.55 6.82
N TYR A 213 4.96 -7.44 5.92
CA TYR A 213 4.10 -8.06 4.90
C TYR A 213 3.99 -9.57 5.10
N ALA A 214 2.75 -10.08 5.04
CA ALA A 214 2.44 -11.50 5.17
C ALA A 214 1.57 -12.02 4.02
N GLY A 215 1.43 -11.21 2.96
CA GLY A 215 0.68 -11.57 1.75
C GLY A 215 1.53 -12.33 0.73
N LEU A 216 0.94 -12.62 -0.43
CA LEU A 216 1.65 -13.23 -1.54
C LEU A 216 2.59 -12.21 -2.19
N VAL A 217 3.79 -12.63 -2.56
CA VAL A 217 4.64 -11.84 -3.45
C VAL A 217 4.09 -12.01 -4.87
N ASP A 218 3.15 -11.17 -5.27
CA ASP A 218 2.43 -11.25 -6.55
C ASP A 218 2.77 -10.09 -7.51
N GLY A 219 3.60 -9.14 -7.08
CA GLY A 219 3.97 -7.98 -7.89
C GLY A 219 2.85 -6.98 -8.11
N TYR A 220 1.74 -7.05 -7.36
CA TYR A 220 0.64 -6.09 -7.37
C TYR A 220 0.60 -5.28 -6.07
N TYR A 221 0.60 -3.95 -6.18
CA TYR A 221 0.52 -3.04 -5.04
C TYR A 221 -0.93 -2.93 -4.59
N GLY A 222 -1.35 -3.94 -3.85
CA GLY A 222 -2.67 -4.04 -3.24
C GLY A 222 -2.74 -3.37 -1.85
N ILE A 223 -3.87 -3.53 -1.16
CA ILE A 223 -4.04 -2.98 0.20
C ILE A 223 -3.11 -3.70 1.18
N GLY A 224 -2.81 -4.99 0.96
CA GLY A 224 -1.86 -5.72 1.80
C GLY A 224 -0.48 -5.06 1.74
N THR A 225 -0.02 -4.71 0.54
CA THR A 225 1.25 -4.00 0.34
C THR A 225 1.16 -2.59 0.91
N ARG A 226 0.07 -1.87 0.66
CA ARG A 226 -0.17 -0.53 1.25
C ARG A 226 -0.12 -0.56 2.78
N ALA A 227 -0.82 -1.49 3.41
CA ALA A 227 -0.88 -1.61 4.87
C ALA A 227 0.49 -1.98 5.45
N ALA A 228 1.26 -2.84 4.76
CA ALA A 228 2.63 -3.12 5.13
C ALA A 228 3.53 -1.88 5.02
N VAL A 229 3.35 -1.08 3.97
CA VAL A 229 4.06 0.20 3.81
C VAL A 229 3.65 1.21 4.88
N GLU A 230 2.36 1.38 5.18
CA GLU A 230 1.87 2.27 6.24
C GLU A 230 2.40 1.83 7.61
N ALA A 231 2.40 0.53 7.89
CA ALA A 231 2.96 -0.03 9.12
C ALA A 231 4.47 0.20 9.21
N PHE A 232 5.20 0.01 8.11
CA PHE A 232 6.63 0.31 8.02
C PHE A 232 6.92 1.81 8.22
N GLN A 233 6.17 2.68 7.55
CA GLN A 233 6.29 4.14 7.68
C GLN A 233 6.02 4.58 9.12
N ALA A 234 4.99 4.02 9.77
CA ALA A 234 4.67 4.28 11.16
C ALA A 234 5.79 3.80 12.10
N ALA A 235 6.35 2.61 11.85
CA ALA A 235 7.44 2.06 12.65
C ALA A 235 8.76 2.84 12.49
N THR A 236 8.95 3.50 11.35
CA THR A 236 10.16 4.29 11.05
C THR A 236 9.99 5.78 11.28
N GLY A 237 8.80 6.23 11.70
CA GLY A 237 8.54 7.63 12.07
C GLY A 237 8.51 8.59 10.90
N ILE A 238 8.24 8.11 9.68
CA ILE A 238 8.05 8.93 8.49
C ILE A 238 6.56 9.11 8.17
N THR A 239 6.25 9.92 7.16
CA THR A 239 4.85 10.18 6.73
C THR A 239 4.16 8.86 6.37
N VAL A 240 3.01 8.60 7.00
CA VAL A 240 2.18 7.40 6.79
C VAL A 240 1.14 7.69 5.71
N ASP A 241 1.55 7.56 4.46
CA ASP A 241 0.69 7.80 3.28
C ASP A 241 0.44 6.53 2.44
N GLY A 242 1.10 5.41 2.79
CA GLY A 242 1.01 4.17 2.06
C GLY A 242 1.60 4.24 0.65
N VAL A 243 2.43 5.24 0.38
CA VAL A 243 3.19 5.44 -0.86
C VAL A 243 4.66 5.17 -0.60
N THR A 244 5.25 4.25 -1.35
CA THR A 244 6.69 4.01 -1.30
C THR A 244 7.40 5.03 -2.19
N GLY A 245 7.64 6.23 -1.62
CA GLY A 245 8.41 7.30 -2.24
C GLY A 245 9.88 7.36 -1.76
N PRO A 246 10.63 8.43 -2.09
CA PRO A 246 12.05 8.55 -1.77
C PRO A 246 12.42 8.37 -0.30
N GLU A 247 11.62 8.94 0.61
CA GLU A 247 11.82 8.80 2.06
C GLU A 247 11.59 7.35 2.51
N THR A 248 10.56 6.69 2.00
CA THR A 248 10.29 5.29 2.33
C THR A 248 11.40 4.38 1.81
N PHE A 249 11.90 4.58 0.58
CA PHE A 249 13.04 3.83 0.06
C PHE A 249 14.32 4.04 0.89
N TYR A 250 14.57 5.26 1.34
CA TYR A 250 15.68 5.59 2.25
C TYR A 250 15.58 4.81 3.56
N GLN A 251 14.41 4.86 4.22
CA GLN A 251 14.19 4.12 5.46
C GLN A 251 14.27 2.60 5.24
N LEU A 252 13.74 2.09 4.12
CA LEU A 252 13.77 0.67 3.80
C LEU A 252 15.20 0.13 3.75
N GLY A 253 16.15 0.85 3.15
CA GLY A 253 17.55 0.41 3.16
C GLY A 253 18.28 0.61 4.48
N LEU A 254 17.93 1.62 5.28
CA LEU A 254 18.48 1.77 6.63
C LEU A 254 18.02 0.66 7.59
N ASN A 255 16.75 0.27 7.48
CA ASN A 255 16.13 -0.66 8.40
C ASN A 255 16.25 -2.12 7.96
N ASN A 256 16.72 -2.38 6.72
CA ASN A 256 16.93 -3.73 6.23
C ASN A 256 18.00 -4.47 7.05
N PRO A 257 17.64 -5.45 7.90
CA PRO A 257 18.58 -6.20 8.72
C PRO A 257 19.27 -7.30 7.91
N HIS A 258 18.70 -7.66 6.75
CA HIS A 258 19.34 -8.54 5.80
C HIS A 258 20.36 -7.72 5.00
N PRO A 259 21.63 -8.18 4.87
CA PRO A 259 22.41 -7.72 3.74
C PRO A 259 21.55 -7.97 2.49
N ALA A 260 21.53 -7.03 1.54
CA ALA A 260 20.84 -7.17 0.25
C ALA A 260 20.78 -8.64 -0.15
N PRO A 261 19.61 -9.19 -0.56
CA PRO A 261 19.44 -10.63 -0.83
C PRO A 261 20.70 -11.08 -1.55
N VAL A 262 21.40 -12.05 -0.93
CA VAL A 262 22.76 -12.44 -1.32
C VAL A 262 22.77 -12.41 -2.84
N PRO A 263 23.65 -11.59 -3.49
CA PRO A 263 23.68 -11.51 -4.94
C PRO A 263 23.58 -12.94 -5.44
N LEU A 264 22.69 -13.22 -6.39
CA LEU A 264 22.56 -14.55 -7.00
C LEU A 264 23.95 -15.16 -7.00
N ALA A 265 24.18 -16.26 -6.27
CA ALA A 265 25.51 -16.80 -6.07
C ALA A 265 26.03 -17.34 -7.41
N VAL A 266 26.50 -16.41 -8.24
CA VAL A 266 27.15 -16.67 -9.49
C VAL A 266 28.56 -17.03 -9.12
N ALA A 267 28.88 -18.32 -9.11
CA ALA A 267 30.26 -18.75 -9.02
C ALA A 267 31.01 -18.19 -10.25
N TRP A 268 31.84 -17.18 -10.02
CA TRP A 268 32.93 -16.80 -10.91
C TRP A 268 34.14 -17.69 -10.60
N PRO A 269 34.99 -18.04 -11.58
CA PRO A 269 36.38 -18.28 -11.26
C PRO A 269 37.35 -17.32 -11.98
N VAL A 270 38.38 -17.00 -11.21
CA VAL A 270 39.56 -16.17 -11.46
C VAL A 270 40.61 -16.90 -12.29
N VAL A 271 41.38 -16.17 -13.12
CA VAL A 271 42.80 -16.49 -13.39
C VAL A 271 43.62 -15.19 -13.41
N VAL A 272 44.57 -15.03 -12.49
CA VAL A 272 45.64 -14.01 -12.56
C VAL A 272 46.97 -14.61 -12.07
N PRO A 273 48.13 -14.34 -12.71
CA PRO A 273 49.46 -14.60 -12.12
C PRO A 273 50.11 -13.34 -11.46
N PRO A 274 50.99 -13.48 -10.43
CA PRO A 274 51.52 -12.41 -9.55
C PRO A 274 52.90 -11.85 -9.99
N PRO A 275 53.46 -10.68 -9.54
CA PRO A 275 54.08 -10.42 -8.19
C PRO A 275 54.19 -8.89 -7.76
N PRO A 276 55.08 -8.43 -6.82
CA PRO A 276 55.22 -8.62 -5.35
C PRO A 276 55.10 -7.30 -4.49
N SER A 277 55.00 -7.42 -3.15
CA SER A 277 54.84 -6.33 -2.13
C SER A 277 56.17 -5.78 -1.55
N PRO A 278 56.25 -4.56 -0.94
CA PRO A 278 56.14 -4.36 0.55
C PRO A 278 55.73 -2.89 1.01
N PRO A 279 55.82 -2.45 2.30
CA PRO A 279 55.35 -2.97 3.60
C PRO A 279 54.35 -2.01 4.34
N LEU A 280 53.73 -2.48 5.44
CA LEU A 280 52.72 -1.78 6.29
C LEU A 280 53.30 -0.85 7.39
N PRO A 281 52.51 0.09 7.96
CA PRO A 281 52.32 0.10 9.43
C PRO A 281 50.85 0.49 9.85
N PRO A 282 50.50 0.63 11.15
CA PRO A 282 49.81 -0.41 11.95
C PRO A 282 48.37 -0.04 12.35
N LEU A 283 47.64 -1.08 12.75
CA LEU A 283 46.32 -1.05 13.38
C LEU A 283 46.38 -0.41 14.78
N THR A 284 45.34 0.34 15.16
CA THR A 284 44.94 0.42 16.57
C THR A 284 43.44 0.11 16.69
N ARG A 285 43.17 -1.04 17.33
CA ARG A 285 41.84 -1.54 17.80
C ARG A 285 41.33 -0.65 18.95
N CYS A 286 40.13 -0.75 19.55
CA CYS A 286 39.21 -1.83 19.93
C CYS A 286 37.84 -1.16 20.23
N ALA A 287 36.71 -1.68 19.77
CA ALA A 287 35.92 -2.73 20.41
C ALA A 287 35.41 -2.35 21.82
N THR A 288 34.14 -1.97 21.80
CA THR A 288 33.18 -1.84 22.88
C THR A 288 32.79 -3.20 23.47
N LEU A 289 32.28 -3.15 24.71
CA LEU A 289 31.23 -3.99 25.31
C LEU A 289 31.60 -5.29 26.06
N LEU A 290 31.32 -5.23 27.36
CA LEU A 290 30.60 -6.29 28.09
C LEU A 290 29.20 -5.75 28.45
N SER A 291 28.16 -6.48 28.01
CA SER A 291 26.72 -6.32 28.29
C SER A 291 26.39 -6.69 29.76
N PRO A 292 25.20 -6.36 30.37
CA PRO A 292 23.90 -6.98 30.00
C PRO A 292 22.56 -6.25 30.38
N THR A 293 21.54 -6.48 29.54
CA THR A 293 20.09 -6.71 29.79
C THR A 293 19.17 -5.75 30.60
N VAL A 294 18.08 -5.38 29.89
CA VAL A 294 16.67 -5.07 30.24
C VAL A 294 16.22 -3.60 30.35
N ALA A 295 15.30 -3.23 29.42
CA ALA A 295 14.33 -2.13 29.38
C ALA A 295 14.85 -0.68 29.26
N ALA A 296 14.78 -0.13 28.03
CA ALA A 296 14.81 1.31 27.75
C ALA A 296 13.45 1.95 28.13
N PRO A 297 13.32 3.29 28.31
CA PRO A 297 14.27 4.36 27.95
C PRO A 297 14.59 5.26 29.17
N LEU A 298 15.54 6.20 29.15
CA LEU A 298 15.41 7.51 28.52
C LEU A 298 16.67 8.33 28.89
N ALA A 299 17.11 9.27 28.04
CA ALA A 299 17.70 10.52 28.53
C ALA A 299 16.57 11.54 28.74
N TYR A 300 15.64 11.21 29.64
CA TYR A 300 14.82 12.16 30.35
C TYR A 300 14.99 11.77 31.81
N GLY A 301 15.39 12.76 32.61
CA GLY A 301 15.74 12.58 34.00
C GLY A 301 14.58 12.06 34.84
N LEU A 302 14.91 11.80 36.10
CA LEU A 302 13.99 11.43 37.16
C LEU A 302 12.66 12.21 37.05
N VAL A 303 11.56 11.52 36.77
CA VAL A 303 10.21 12.10 36.91
C VAL A 303 9.88 12.08 38.40
N GLY A 304 10.13 13.20 39.08
CA GLY A 304 9.58 13.42 40.41
C GLY A 304 8.06 13.64 40.29
N VAL A 305 7.27 12.59 40.51
CA VAL A 305 5.81 12.73 40.60
C VAL A 305 5.47 13.22 42.00
N ILE A 306 5.11 14.49 42.15
CA ILE A 306 4.54 15.02 43.39
C ILE A 306 3.03 15.10 43.21
N SER A 307 2.31 14.13 43.75
CA SER A 307 0.87 14.29 43.99
C SER A 307 0.68 14.81 45.41
N ALA A 308 0.36 16.08 45.57
CA ALA A 308 -0.04 16.60 46.87
C ALA A 308 -1.25 17.52 46.73
N ALA A 309 -2.25 17.31 47.59
CA ALA A 309 -3.28 18.30 47.84
C ALA A 309 -2.70 19.34 48.81
N GLY A 310 -2.33 20.51 48.29
CA GLY A 310 -1.77 21.61 49.08
C GLY A 310 -0.62 22.33 48.37
N ALA A 311 -0.45 23.62 48.66
CA ALA A 311 0.56 24.46 48.04
C ALA A 311 1.98 23.97 48.32
N PHE A 312 2.85 23.99 47.29
CA PHE A 312 4.28 23.81 47.44
C PHE A 312 5.03 25.03 46.89
N SER A 313 6.25 25.23 47.38
CA SER A 313 7.20 26.22 46.86
C SER A 313 8.50 25.50 46.50
N LEU A 314 9.10 25.88 45.37
CA LEU A 314 10.41 25.40 44.95
C LEU A 314 11.43 26.51 45.27
N ASP A 315 12.40 26.21 46.13
CA ASP A 315 13.43 27.18 46.52
C ASP A 315 14.56 27.19 45.48
N VAL A 316 14.80 28.35 44.85
CA VAL A 316 15.85 28.57 43.85
C VAL A 316 16.91 29.46 44.47
N THR A 317 18.03 28.90 44.91
CA THR A 317 19.12 29.70 45.49
C THR A 317 20.01 30.27 44.38
N ALA A 318 20.24 31.58 44.39
CA ALA A 318 21.13 32.34 43.49
C ALA A 318 20.80 32.32 41.97
N ASN A 319 19.56 32.02 41.60
CA ASN A 319 19.06 32.17 40.22
C ASN A 319 19.91 31.48 39.13
N ARG A 320 20.54 30.35 39.45
CA ARG A 320 21.19 29.49 38.45
C ARG A 320 20.89 28.02 38.74
N LEU A 321 20.42 27.32 37.73
CA LEU A 321 20.51 25.86 37.69
C LEU A 321 21.97 25.47 37.36
N PRO A 322 22.51 24.37 37.92
CA PRO A 322 23.84 23.91 37.56
C PRO A 322 23.88 23.57 36.06
N PRO A 323 25.02 23.80 35.36
CA PRO A 323 25.15 23.47 33.95
C PRO A 323 24.86 21.98 33.70
N PRO A 324 24.10 21.61 32.66
CA PRO A 324 23.79 20.21 32.35
C PRO A 324 25.02 19.30 32.18
N GLN A 325 26.17 19.91 31.85
CA GLN A 325 27.47 19.29 31.61
C GLN A 325 28.11 18.72 32.88
N ASP A 326 27.81 19.30 34.05
CA ASP A 326 28.35 18.85 35.35
C ASP A 326 27.60 17.62 35.89
N LEU A 327 26.48 17.25 35.27
CA LEU A 327 25.72 16.02 35.56
C LEU A 327 26.14 14.86 34.63
N GLY A 328 26.96 15.14 33.61
CA GLY A 328 27.43 14.17 32.61
C GLY A 328 27.01 14.51 31.17
N PRO A 329 27.60 13.86 30.16
CA PRO A 329 27.51 14.28 28.75
C PRO A 329 26.14 14.15 28.01
N PRO A 330 25.05 13.54 28.52
CA PRO A 330 23.82 13.42 27.71
C PRO A 330 22.69 14.45 28.05
N TYR A 331 22.91 15.46 28.90
CA TYR A 331 21.82 16.37 29.31
C TYR A 331 21.80 17.68 28.52
N THR A 332 20.69 18.01 27.85
CA THR A 332 20.54 19.21 26.98
C THR A 332 19.39 20.15 27.34
N GLY A 333 18.61 19.91 28.41
CA GLY A 333 17.55 20.84 28.83
C GLY A 333 16.76 20.41 30.07
N TYR A 334 15.82 21.27 30.50
CA TYR A 334 14.86 21.00 31.59
C TYR A 334 13.42 21.03 31.05
N ALA A 335 12.54 20.19 31.61
CA ALA A 335 11.10 20.18 31.31
C ALA A 335 10.29 20.06 32.62
N PHE A 336 9.11 20.68 32.67
CA PHE A 336 8.20 20.63 33.82
C PHE A 336 6.77 20.28 33.36
N LEU A 337 6.06 19.51 34.18
CA LEU A 337 4.66 19.17 33.98
C LEU A 337 3.84 19.71 35.15
N VAL A 338 2.78 20.48 34.88
CA VAL A 338 1.83 20.96 35.89
C VAL A 338 0.42 20.59 35.45
N THR A 339 -0.33 19.92 36.33
CA THR A 339 -1.71 19.49 36.08
C THR A 339 -2.67 20.11 37.10
N SER A 340 -3.94 20.31 36.72
CA SER A 340 -5.02 20.64 37.65
C SER A 340 -6.05 19.50 37.77
N PRO A 341 -6.86 19.45 38.85
CA PRO A 341 -7.85 18.39 39.07
C PRO A 341 -8.99 18.32 38.03
N ALA A 342 -9.18 19.35 37.20
CA ALA A 342 -10.15 19.32 36.11
C ALA A 342 -9.57 18.73 34.80
N GLY A 343 -8.32 18.25 34.80
CA GLY A 343 -7.69 17.62 33.64
C GLY A 343 -7.14 18.61 32.61
N THR A 344 -7.05 19.90 32.91
CA THR A 344 -6.38 20.86 32.01
C THR A 344 -4.87 20.75 32.16
N VAL A 345 -4.19 20.55 31.02
CA VAL A 345 -2.74 20.52 30.85
C VAL A 345 -2.29 21.85 30.27
N LEU A 346 -1.34 22.53 30.90
CA LEU A 346 -0.62 23.66 30.29
C LEU A 346 0.70 23.14 29.72
N TYR A 347 0.89 23.30 28.41
CA TYR A 347 2.12 22.94 27.72
C TYR A 347 3.05 24.16 27.67
N GLY A 348 4.26 24.03 28.20
CA GLY A 348 5.37 24.93 27.92
C GLY A 348 6.41 24.15 27.10
N SER A 349 6.48 24.40 25.80
CA SER A 349 7.56 23.88 24.96
C SER A 349 8.90 24.53 25.32
N PRO A 350 10.03 23.88 25.00
CA PRO A 350 11.35 24.42 25.30
C PRO A 350 11.55 25.80 24.63
N MET A 351 12.16 26.73 25.37
CA MET A 351 12.70 27.96 24.80
C MET A 351 13.82 27.61 23.80
N ALA A 352 13.62 27.92 22.53
CA ALA A 352 14.70 28.35 21.64
C ALA A 352 14.51 29.87 21.53
N GLU A 353 15.31 30.74 22.13
CA GLU A 353 16.71 31.00 21.82
C GLU A 353 17.41 31.75 22.97
N ILE A 354 18.74 31.65 23.05
CA ILE A 354 19.59 32.66 23.69
C ILE A 354 20.12 33.59 22.59
N PRO A 355 19.84 34.91 22.62
CA PRO A 355 20.53 35.89 21.78
C PRO A 355 21.96 36.09 22.24
N THR A 356 22.88 36.36 21.32
CA THR A 356 24.09 37.11 21.65
C THR A 356 23.95 38.54 21.14
N GLY A 357 24.07 39.50 22.05
CA GLY A 357 24.37 40.90 21.73
C GLY A 357 23.20 41.76 21.24
N SER A 358 22.52 42.40 22.20
CA SER A 358 21.74 43.65 22.04
C SER A 358 20.57 43.67 21.03
N GLY A 359 19.35 43.61 21.59
CA GLY A 359 18.26 44.48 21.14
C GLY A 359 17.04 43.80 20.50
N SER A 360 16.03 43.55 21.33
CA SER A 360 14.60 43.33 21.01
C SER A 360 14.21 42.18 20.07
N TRP A 361 13.41 41.25 20.60
CA TRP A 361 12.46 40.47 19.80
C TRP A 361 11.07 40.60 20.40
N ALA A 362 10.13 41.10 19.60
CA ALA A 362 8.71 40.86 19.75
C ALA A 362 8.38 39.62 18.91
N GLY A 363 7.93 38.54 19.54
CA GLY A 363 7.49 37.32 18.88
C GLY A 363 6.04 37.03 19.26
N HIS A 364 5.15 37.05 18.28
CA HIS A 364 3.71 36.81 18.42
C HIS A 364 3.41 35.36 18.80
N VAL A 365 2.52 35.16 19.77
CA VAL A 365 1.64 33.99 19.84
C VAL A 365 0.38 34.35 19.04
N ASP A 366 -0.08 33.49 18.15
CA ASP A 366 -1.44 33.63 17.61
C ASP A 366 -2.43 33.46 18.76
N GLY A 367 -3.01 34.57 19.22
CA GLY A 367 -4.17 34.60 20.12
C GLY A 367 -4.00 35.18 21.53
N ALA A 368 -2.81 35.59 21.99
CA ALA A 368 -2.70 36.38 23.25
C ALA A 368 -1.41 37.22 23.32
N VAL A 369 -1.56 38.53 23.53
CA VAL A 369 -0.47 39.42 23.92
C VAL A 369 -0.30 39.31 25.44
N LEU A 370 0.78 38.68 25.89
CA LEU A 370 1.22 38.78 27.29
C LEU A 370 2.01 40.08 27.45
N ALA A 371 1.30 41.18 27.63
CA ALA A 371 1.90 42.42 28.11
C ALA A 371 2.18 42.30 29.62
N ASP A 372 3.34 42.81 30.01
CA ASP A 372 3.76 43.13 31.37
C ASP A 372 4.02 41.97 32.33
N LEU A 373 5.22 41.41 32.24
CA LEU A 373 5.90 40.79 33.38
C LEU A 373 7.16 41.59 33.74
N ASN A 374 6.94 42.75 34.36
CA ASN A 374 7.95 43.39 35.19
C ASN A 374 7.59 43.10 36.66
N GLY A 375 8.11 41.98 37.18
CA GLY A 375 8.08 41.63 38.61
C GLY A 375 6.69 41.42 39.24
N GLY A 376 6.17 40.19 39.21
CA GLY A 376 5.00 39.81 40.01
C GLY A 376 4.55 38.37 39.79
N THR A 377 4.33 37.64 40.88
CA THR A 377 3.86 36.24 40.94
C THR A 377 2.41 36.10 40.47
N VAL A 378 2.09 35.04 39.73
CA VAL A 378 0.70 34.68 39.36
C VAL A 378 0.11 33.73 40.41
N VAL A 379 -1.05 34.09 40.97
CA VAL A 379 -1.86 33.24 41.86
C VAL A 379 -3.11 32.82 41.11
N VAL A 380 -3.37 31.51 41.02
CA VAL A 380 -4.64 30.97 40.49
C VAL A 380 -5.46 30.45 41.66
N ASN A 381 -6.60 31.09 41.94
CA ASN A 381 -7.55 30.65 42.97
C ASN A 381 -8.63 29.74 42.37
N ALA A 382 -8.83 28.55 42.95
CA ALA A 382 -9.96 27.68 42.65
C ALA A 382 -11.20 28.13 43.43
N ALA A 383 -12.30 28.42 42.74
CA ALA A 383 -13.61 28.63 43.36
C ALA A 383 -14.43 27.33 43.32
N SER A 384 -15.12 27.08 44.43
CA SER A 384 -15.76 25.85 44.90
C SER A 384 -16.92 25.30 44.06
N ALA A 385 -17.02 23.97 43.97
CA ALA A 385 -18.30 23.26 43.88
C ALA A 385 -18.25 21.96 44.70
N THR A 386 -19.07 21.91 45.75
CA THR A 386 -19.29 20.75 46.63
C THR A 386 -20.59 20.04 46.24
N GLY A 387 -20.57 18.73 45.97
CA GLY A 387 -21.76 17.88 45.88
C GLY A 387 -21.44 16.42 45.52
N PRO A 388 -22.13 15.41 46.08
CA PRO A 388 -21.93 14.01 45.73
C PRO A 388 -22.75 13.66 44.48
N VAL A 389 -22.14 12.99 43.49
CA VAL A 389 -22.85 12.50 42.30
C VAL A 389 -22.53 11.01 42.10
N GLY A 390 -23.50 10.16 42.44
CA GLY A 390 -23.55 8.76 42.03
C GLY A 390 -23.96 8.62 40.55
N PRO A 391 -24.10 7.39 40.02
CA PRO A 391 -24.36 7.17 38.60
C PRO A 391 -25.69 7.83 38.21
N THR A 392 -25.62 8.80 37.31
CA THR A 392 -26.81 9.48 36.77
C THR A 392 -27.31 8.68 35.57
N VAL A 393 -28.44 7.99 35.75
CA VAL A 393 -29.28 7.53 34.64
C VAL A 393 -30.03 8.75 34.12
N VAL A 394 -29.79 9.11 32.86
CA VAL A 394 -30.61 10.11 32.16
C VAL A 394 -31.74 9.37 31.45
N SER A 395 -32.98 9.65 31.82
CA SER A 395 -34.18 9.21 31.10
C SER A 395 -35.01 10.42 30.65
N GLY A 396 -35.31 10.47 29.35
CA GLY A 396 -36.32 11.31 28.69
C GLY A 396 -35.78 12.16 27.52
N PRO A 397 -36.55 12.47 26.45
CA PRO A 397 -37.90 12.01 26.06
C PRO A 397 -37.87 11.10 24.81
N THR A 398 -38.71 10.04 24.78
CA THR A 398 -38.92 9.11 23.65
C THR A 398 -37.64 8.65 22.91
N CYS A 399 -37.05 7.53 23.33
CA CYS A 399 -36.22 6.73 22.43
C CYS A 399 -37.09 6.22 21.28
N THR A 400 -37.23 7.01 20.22
CA THR A 400 -37.19 6.39 18.89
C THR A 400 -35.77 5.84 18.76
N PRO A 401 -35.58 4.57 18.36
CA PRO A 401 -34.24 4.08 18.08
C PRO A 401 -33.57 5.11 17.16
N ALA A 402 -32.42 5.64 17.56
CA ALA A 402 -31.67 6.56 16.74
C ALA A 402 -31.61 5.94 15.34
N ALA A 403 -32.13 6.65 14.33
CA ALA A 403 -31.99 6.21 12.95
C ALA A 403 -30.51 5.88 12.76
N THR A 404 -30.21 4.64 12.43
CA THR A 404 -28.83 4.16 12.31
C THR A 404 -28.05 4.89 11.21
N GLY A 405 -28.74 5.71 10.41
CA GLY A 405 -28.24 6.30 9.17
C GLY A 405 -28.24 5.31 8.01
N CYS A 406 -28.56 4.04 8.27
CA CYS A 406 -28.54 2.97 7.29
C CYS A 406 -29.90 2.82 6.59
N LEU A 407 -29.84 2.27 5.40
CA LEU A 407 -30.94 2.13 4.44
C LEU A 407 -31.37 0.68 4.37
N ASN A 408 -32.67 0.40 4.31
CA ASN A 408 -33.17 -0.94 4.05
C ASN A 408 -33.34 -1.16 2.54
N GLY A 409 -32.95 -2.33 2.09
CA GLY A 409 -33.21 -2.82 0.75
C GLY A 409 -33.58 -4.29 0.74
N VAL A 410 -33.78 -4.81 -0.45
CA VAL A 410 -34.11 -6.20 -0.67
C VAL A 410 -33.35 -6.74 -1.87
N ASP A 411 -33.16 -8.05 -1.93
CA ASP A 411 -32.76 -8.76 -3.13
C ASP A 411 -33.72 -9.95 -3.38
N ASN A 412 -33.86 -10.31 -4.65
CA ASN A 412 -34.71 -11.44 -5.06
C ASN A 412 -34.26 -12.00 -6.42
N SER A 413 -34.59 -13.27 -6.66
CA SER A 413 -34.41 -13.94 -7.94
C SER A 413 -35.58 -13.75 -8.93
N LEU A 414 -36.69 -13.15 -8.50
CA LEU A 414 -37.89 -12.87 -9.29
C LEU A 414 -37.97 -11.39 -9.71
N ASP A 415 -38.81 -11.11 -10.72
CA ASP A 415 -39.13 -9.74 -11.16
C ASP A 415 -39.89 -8.97 -10.06
N LEU A 416 -39.38 -7.80 -9.69
CA LEU A 416 -39.91 -6.94 -8.62
C LEU A 416 -40.81 -5.81 -9.11
N SER A 417 -41.10 -5.70 -10.41
CA SER A 417 -41.87 -4.57 -10.98
C SER A 417 -43.22 -4.38 -10.28
N ALA A 418 -43.95 -5.47 -10.04
CA ALA A 418 -45.25 -5.43 -9.38
C ALA A 418 -45.14 -5.15 -7.87
N ALA A 419 -44.04 -5.54 -7.24
CA ALA A 419 -43.79 -5.34 -5.81
C ALA A 419 -43.25 -3.94 -5.48
N ALA A 420 -42.68 -3.23 -6.47
CA ALA A 420 -41.98 -1.96 -6.26
C ALA A 420 -42.77 -0.90 -5.45
N PRO A 421 -44.07 -0.63 -5.73
CA PRO A 421 -44.83 0.33 -4.93
C PRO A 421 -45.03 -0.12 -3.49
N CYS A 422 -45.24 -1.42 -3.26
CA CYS A 422 -45.38 -1.99 -1.93
C CYS A 422 -44.07 -1.91 -1.15
N LEU A 423 -42.94 -2.26 -1.78
CA LEU A 423 -41.61 -2.17 -1.17
C LEU A 423 -41.30 -0.74 -0.72
N ARG A 424 -41.55 0.25 -1.59
CA ARG A 424 -41.37 1.66 -1.23
C ARG A 424 -42.27 2.06 -0.05
N ALA A 425 -43.55 1.69 -0.08
CA ALA A 425 -44.49 2.00 0.99
C ALA A 425 -44.11 1.32 2.32
N ALA A 426 -43.48 0.15 2.27
CA ALA A 426 -42.95 -0.57 3.42
C ALA A 426 -41.63 0.01 3.96
N GLY A 427 -41.11 1.10 3.37
CA GLY A 427 -39.94 1.81 3.88
C GLY A 427 -38.61 1.34 3.28
N PHE A 428 -38.63 0.48 2.27
CA PHE A 428 -37.43 0.12 1.52
C PHE A 428 -37.00 1.26 0.60
N THR A 429 -35.70 1.30 0.32
CA THR A 429 -35.03 2.41 -0.38
C THR A 429 -34.21 1.93 -1.57
N PHE A 430 -33.78 0.67 -1.59
CA PHE A 430 -33.12 0.06 -2.72
C PHE A 430 -33.60 -1.37 -2.97
N ALA A 431 -33.40 -1.86 -4.19
CA ALA A 431 -33.63 -3.23 -4.58
C ALA A 431 -32.45 -3.74 -5.42
N ALA A 432 -31.91 -4.89 -5.06
CA ALA A 432 -30.83 -5.54 -5.78
C ALA A 432 -31.39 -6.63 -6.71
N ARG A 433 -30.88 -6.66 -7.94
CA ARG A 433 -31.35 -7.56 -8.98
C ARG A 433 -30.20 -8.10 -9.83
N TYR A 434 -30.36 -9.34 -10.27
CA TYR A 434 -29.36 -10.05 -11.03
C TYR A 434 -29.41 -9.67 -12.51
N LEU A 435 -28.28 -9.28 -13.09
CA LEU A 435 -28.12 -9.09 -14.53
C LEU A 435 -28.12 -10.44 -15.27
N GLY A 436 -27.53 -11.45 -14.66
CA GLY A 436 -27.36 -12.78 -15.24
C GLY A 436 -26.13 -13.48 -14.69
N GLY A 437 -25.50 -14.31 -15.52
CA GLY A 437 -24.24 -14.99 -15.23
C GLY A 437 -24.34 -16.51 -15.33
N PRO A 438 -23.18 -17.20 -15.39
CA PRO A 438 -23.11 -18.64 -15.64
C PRO A 438 -23.79 -19.49 -14.56
N CYS A 439 -23.91 -18.96 -13.35
CA CYS A 439 -24.55 -19.63 -12.22
C CYS A 439 -25.99 -19.16 -11.98
N TYR A 440 -26.50 -18.22 -12.78
CA TYR A 440 -27.83 -17.68 -12.58
C TYR A 440 -28.90 -18.53 -13.26
N GLN A 441 -29.95 -18.88 -12.51
CA GLN A 441 -31.11 -19.63 -13.01
C GLN A 441 -32.44 -18.88 -12.82
N GLY A 442 -32.39 -17.67 -12.25
CA GLY A 442 -33.57 -16.85 -11.97
C GLY A 442 -33.99 -15.97 -13.14
N VAL A 443 -34.81 -14.96 -12.84
CA VAL A 443 -35.25 -13.97 -13.82
C VAL A 443 -34.27 -12.80 -13.83
N SER A 444 -33.57 -12.58 -14.95
CA SER A 444 -32.65 -11.45 -15.09
C SER A 444 -33.40 -10.11 -15.07
N LEU A 445 -32.75 -9.09 -14.52
CA LEU A 445 -33.20 -7.71 -14.53
C LEU A 445 -33.47 -7.27 -15.97
N SER A 446 -34.66 -6.71 -16.21
CA SER A 446 -34.99 -6.08 -17.48
C SER A 446 -34.95 -4.55 -17.37
N GLY A 447 -34.72 -3.84 -18.48
CA GLY A 447 -34.83 -2.38 -18.48
C GLY A 447 -36.23 -1.86 -18.07
N ARG A 448 -37.28 -2.66 -18.32
CA ARG A 448 -38.64 -2.33 -17.86
C ARG A 448 -38.76 -2.43 -16.33
N GLU A 449 -38.21 -3.49 -15.74
CA GLU A 449 -38.16 -3.68 -14.30
C GLU A 449 -37.34 -2.58 -13.64
N ALA A 450 -36.17 -2.25 -14.20
CA ALA A 450 -35.33 -1.15 -13.71
C ALA A 450 -36.06 0.20 -13.69
N ALA A 451 -36.83 0.49 -14.74
CA ALA A 451 -37.65 1.69 -14.80
C ALA A 451 -38.79 1.67 -13.77
N ALA A 452 -39.45 0.53 -13.58
CA ALA A 452 -40.53 0.39 -12.59
C ALA A 452 -40.02 0.61 -11.15
N LEU A 453 -38.87 0.03 -10.81
CA LEU A 453 -38.21 0.21 -9.50
C LEU A 453 -37.81 1.68 -9.28
N SER A 454 -37.18 2.31 -10.28
CA SER A 454 -36.78 3.73 -10.22
C SER A 454 -37.98 4.66 -10.08
N GLN A 455 -39.06 4.42 -10.83
CA GLN A 455 -40.30 5.19 -10.76
C GLN A 455 -41.02 5.04 -9.41
N ALA A 456 -40.91 3.88 -8.76
CA ALA A 456 -41.37 3.69 -7.40
C ALA A 456 -40.49 4.40 -6.35
N GLY A 457 -39.36 5.00 -6.76
CA GLY A 457 -38.42 5.71 -5.89
C GLY A 457 -37.45 4.78 -5.16
N LEU A 458 -37.19 3.59 -5.70
CA LEU A 458 -36.15 2.68 -5.21
C LEU A 458 -34.87 2.89 -6.04
N ARG A 459 -33.72 2.89 -5.35
CA ARG A 459 -32.42 2.71 -6.01
C ARG A 459 -32.21 1.26 -6.42
N LEU A 460 -31.35 1.04 -7.38
CA LEU A 460 -30.96 -0.27 -7.87
C LEU A 460 -29.54 -0.61 -7.50
N VAL A 461 -29.33 -1.90 -7.21
CA VAL A 461 -28.02 -2.54 -7.08
C VAL A 461 -28.00 -3.72 -8.05
N SER A 462 -26.93 -3.87 -8.81
CA SER A 462 -26.81 -4.96 -9.79
C SER A 462 -25.96 -6.09 -9.24
N LEU A 463 -26.43 -7.32 -9.41
CA LEU A 463 -25.74 -8.57 -9.08
C LEU A 463 -25.39 -9.33 -10.36
N TYR A 464 -24.31 -10.11 -10.34
CA TYR A 464 -23.95 -11.05 -11.38
C TYR A 464 -23.57 -12.38 -10.74
N ALA A 465 -24.30 -13.45 -11.07
CA ALA A 465 -24.03 -14.78 -10.53
C ALA A 465 -22.87 -15.43 -11.29
N GLY A 466 -21.67 -15.09 -10.86
CA GLY A 466 -20.41 -15.53 -11.45
C GLY A 466 -20.09 -16.99 -11.15
N ALA A 467 -18.92 -17.44 -11.64
CA ALA A 467 -18.45 -18.80 -11.46
C ALA A 467 -18.32 -19.17 -9.97
N ASN A 468 -18.98 -20.25 -9.58
CA ASN A 468 -19.06 -20.73 -8.21
C ASN A 468 -18.75 -22.22 -8.14
N ALA A 469 -18.03 -22.63 -7.10
CA ALA A 469 -17.79 -24.03 -6.76
C ALA A 469 -18.05 -24.19 -5.26
N THR A 470 -19.25 -24.63 -4.89
CA THR A 470 -19.65 -24.88 -3.50
C THR A 470 -19.96 -26.36 -3.31
N ALA A 471 -20.29 -26.77 -2.08
CA ALA A 471 -20.77 -28.13 -1.84
C ALA A 471 -22.15 -28.39 -2.49
N ALA A 472 -22.94 -27.34 -2.72
CA ALA A 472 -24.29 -27.44 -3.27
C ALA A 472 -24.28 -27.49 -4.81
N PHE A 473 -23.38 -26.76 -5.45
CA PHE A 473 -23.31 -26.71 -6.91
C PHE A 473 -21.94 -26.25 -7.43
N THR A 474 -21.71 -26.48 -8.72
CA THR A 474 -20.54 -25.94 -9.43
C THR A 474 -20.95 -25.50 -10.83
N CYS A 475 -20.56 -24.29 -11.22
CA CYS A 475 -20.85 -23.68 -12.51
C CYS A 475 -19.77 -22.66 -12.86
N GLY A 476 -19.45 -22.56 -14.15
CA GLY A 476 -18.31 -21.79 -14.63
C GLY A 476 -16.96 -22.38 -14.19
N THR A 477 -15.88 -21.62 -14.37
CA THR A 477 -14.53 -22.00 -13.97
C THR A 477 -13.86 -20.82 -13.29
N GLN A 478 -13.21 -21.01 -12.15
CA GLN A 478 -12.63 -19.92 -11.37
C GLN A 478 -11.18 -19.66 -11.77
N THR A 479 -10.99 -18.88 -12.82
CA THR A 479 -9.69 -18.38 -13.30
C THR A 479 -9.75 -16.88 -13.57
N LEU A 480 -8.61 -16.19 -13.61
CA LEU A 480 -8.51 -14.80 -14.03
C LEU A 480 -9.22 -14.53 -15.35
N SER A 481 -8.95 -15.35 -16.37
CA SER A 481 -9.53 -15.21 -17.70
C SER A 481 -11.05 -15.32 -17.67
N GLN A 482 -11.60 -16.26 -16.90
CA GLN A 482 -13.05 -16.35 -16.75
C GLN A 482 -13.61 -15.14 -15.99
N GLY A 483 -12.90 -14.63 -14.98
CA GLY A 483 -13.29 -13.41 -14.28
C GLY A 483 -13.36 -12.20 -15.22
N GLN A 484 -12.41 -12.11 -16.16
CA GLN A 484 -12.42 -11.06 -17.17
C GLN A 484 -13.58 -11.20 -18.15
N VAL A 485 -13.87 -12.44 -18.60
CA VAL A 485 -15.02 -12.73 -19.46
C VAL A 485 -16.33 -12.36 -18.77
N ASP A 486 -16.50 -12.82 -17.52
CA ASP A 486 -17.70 -12.58 -16.72
C ASP A 486 -17.88 -11.08 -16.42
N GLY A 487 -16.79 -10.36 -16.11
CA GLY A 487 -16.84 -8.91 -15.89
C GLY A 487 -17.22 -8.13 -17.16
N ALA A 488 -16.71 -8.53 -18.32
CA ALA A 488 -17.08 -7.92 -19.60
C ALA A 488 -18.55 -8.23 -19.97
N GLU A 489 -19.01 -9.46 -19.73
CA GLU A 489 -20.42 -9.84 -19.91
C GLU A 489 -21.34 -9.04 -19.00
N ALA A 490 -21.00 -8.93 -17.70
CA ALA A 490 -21.76 -8.15 -16.74
C ALA A 490 -21.88 -6.68 -17.15
N ALA A 491 -20.80 -6.06 -17.62
CA ALA A 491 -20.83 -4.70 -18.14
C ALA A 491 -21.75 -4.56 -19.36
N ALA A 492 -21.73 -5.52 -20.29
CA ALA A 492 -22.62 -5.51 -21.46
C ALA A 492 -24.10 -5.65 -21.06
N LEU A 493 -24.41 -6.51 -20.10
CA LEU A 493 -25.76 -6.67 -19.54
C LEU A 493 -26.23 -5.41 -18.81
N ALA A 494 -25.34 -4.77 -18.05
CA ALA A 494 -25.62 -3.50 -17.37
C ALA A 494 -26.02 -2.40 -18.37
N VAL A 495 -25.27 -2.27 -19.47
CA VAL A 495 -25.63 -1.35 -20.57
C VAL A 495 -27.01 -1.68 -21.14
N ALA A 496 -27.33 -2.97 -21.34
CA ALA A 496 -28.60 -3.40 -21.93
C ALA A 496 -29.83 -3.06 -21.07
N VAL A 497 -29.69 -2.99 -19.74
CA VAL A 497 -30.76 -2.59 -18.82
C VAL A 497 -30.78 -1.09 -18.53
N GLY A 498 -29.87 -0.32 -19.13
CA GLY A 498 -29.76 1.13 -18.96
C GLY A 498 -28.98 1.56 -17.72
N GLN A 499 -28.22 0.67 -17.08
CA GLN A 499 -27.44 1.01 -15.90
C GLN A 499 -26.33 2.05 -16.24
N PRO A 500 -26.30 3.22 -15.58
CA PRO A 500 -25.29 4.25 -15.83
C PRO A 500 -23.87 3.78 -15.51
N ALA A 501 -22.87 4.28 -16.23
CA ALA A 501 -21.46 4.09 -15.88
C ALA A 501 -21.13 4.68 -14.48
N ASP A 502 -20.00 4.27 -13.90
CA ASP A 502 -19.53 4.59 -12.55
C ASP A 502 -20.44 4.09 -11.39
N THR A 503 -21.39 3.21 -11.71
CA THR A 503 -22.24 2.51 -10.75
C THR A 503 -21.70 1.11 -10.48
N VAL A 504 -22.17 0.45 -9.42
CA VAL A 504 -21.62 -0.84 -8.97
C VAL A 504 -22.29 -2.04 -9.63
N ILE A 505 -21.50 -3.08 -9.87
CA ILE A 505 -21.99 -4.43 -10.15
C ILE A 505 -21.31 -5.39 -9.18
N TYR A 506 -22.11 -6.09 -8.37
CA TYR A 506 -21.63 -7.06 -7.40
C TYR A 506 -21.48 -8.45 -8.02
N LEU A 507 -20.30 -9.03 -7.93
CA LEU A 507 -20.08 -10.45 -8.17
C LEU A 507 -20.69 -11.23 -7.01
N ASP A 508 -21.65 -12.08 -7.31
CA ASP A 508 -22.16 -13.07 -6.36
C ASP A 508 -21.20 -14.26 -6.32
N LEU A 509 -20.27 -14.21 -5.37
CA LEU A 509 -19.36 -15.29 -5.01
C LEU A 509 -19.86 -15.94 -3.73
N GLU A 510 -20.53 -17.07 -3.88
CA GLU A 510 -21.19 -17.78 -2.79
C GLU A 510 -20.23 -18.04 -1.60
N PRO A 511 -20.75 -18.03 -0.37
CA PRO A 511 -20.03 -18.52 0.78
C PRO A 511 -19.47 -19.94 0.58
N ALA A 512 -18.32 -20.23 1.21
CA ALA A 512 -17.74 -21.57 1.31
C ALA A 512 -17.38 -22.24 -0.03
N GLN A 513 -16.54 -21.56 -0.81
CA GLN A 513 -15.95 -22.13 -2.03
C GLN A 513 -15.13 -23.39 -1.70
N THR A 514 -15.35 -24.46 -2.47
CA THR A 514 -14.62 -25.73 -2.39
C THR A 514 -13.35 -25.73 -3.24
N SER A 515 -13.24 -24.80 -4.19
CA SER A 515 -12.01 -24.55 -4.93
C SER A 515 -10.94 -23.92 -4.02
N PRO A 516 -9.64 -24.11 -4.33
CA PRO A 516 -8.57 -23.48 -3.58
C PRO A 516 -8.70 -21.96 -3.56
N ALA A 517 -8.31 -21.34 -2.43
CA ALA A 517 -8.33 -19.88 -2.26
C ALA A 517 -7.74 -19.11 -3.45
N ALA A 518 -6.59 -19.58 -3.95
CA ALA A 518 -5.90 -18.99 -5.09
C ALA A 518 -6.75 -18.95 -6.38
N SER A 519 -7.57 -19.98 -6.61
CA SER A 519 -8.41 -20.10 -7.81
C SER A 519 -9.54 -19.08 -7.82
N TRP A 520 -10.35 -19.03 -6.75
CA TRP A 520 -11.44 -18.06 -6.69
C TRP A 520 -10.94 -16.63 -6.45
N LEU A 521 -9.78 -16.43 -5.82
CA LEU A 521 -9.15 -15.10 -5.75
C LEU A 521 -8.71 -14.60 -7.12
N SER A 522 -8.04 -15.44 -7.93
CA SER A 522 -7.68 -15.10 -9.30
C SER A 522 -8.90 -14.75 -10.15
N TYR A 523 -9.99 -15.52 -10.01
CA TYR A 523 -11.27 -15.20 -10.65
C TYR A 523 -11.80 -13.82 -10.25
N VAL A 524 -11.81 -13.50 -8.95
CA VAL A 524 -12.23 -12.19 -8.46
C VAL A 524 -11.33 -11.07 -9.00
N GLN A 525 -10.02 -11.28 -9.10
CA GLN A 525 -9.09 -10.30 -9.68
C GLN A 525 -9.44 -9.99 -11.15
N GLY A 526 -9.79 -11.02 -11.92
CA GLY A 526 -10.21 -10.88 -13.32
C GLY A 526 -11.48 -10.05 -13.44
N TRP A 527 -12.47 -10.34 -12.59
CA TRP A 527 -13.72 -9.59 -12.46
C TRP A 527 -13.48 -8.11 -12.17
N VAL A 528 -12.68 -7.82 -11.12
CA VAL A 528 -12.36 -6.45 -10.70
C VAL A 528 -11.70 -5.67 -11.83
N THR A 529 -10.73 -6.29 -12.51
CA THR A 529 -10.00 -5.67 -13.62
C THR A 529 -10.92 -5.36 -14.80
N ALA A 530 -11.77 -6.32 -15.18
CA ALA A 530 -12.66 -6.16 -16.33
C ALA A 530 -13.73 -5.09 -16.10
N LEU A 531 -14.39 -5.07 -14.94
CA LEU A 531 -15.41 -4.04 -14.68
C LEU A 531 -14.82 -2.63 -14.65
N ALA A 532 -13.67 -2.46 -14.00
CA ALA A 532 -12.99 -1.18 -13.98
C ALA A 532 -12.64 -0.70 -15.41
N ALA A 533 -12.17 -1.61 -16.28
CA ALA A 533 -11.88 -1.30 -17.69
C ALA A 533 -13.13 -0.91 -18.50
N HIS A 534 -14.32 -1.37 -18.09
CA HIS A 534 -15.60 -1.05 -18.72
C HIS A 534 -16.33 0.12 -18.04
N GLY A 535 -15.69 0.83 -17.10
CA GLY A 535 -16.23 2.03 -16.48
C GLY A 535 -17.29 1.77 -15.41
N TYR A 536 -17.34 0.57 -14.83
CA TYR A 536 -18.20 0.23 -13.70
C TYR A 536 -17.37 0.00 -12.43
N LYS A 537 -17.97 0.24 -11.26
CA LYS A 537 -17.35 -0.08 -9.98
C LYS A 537 -17.53 -1.58 -9.69
N PRO A 538 -16.44 -2.33 -9.43
CA PRO A 538 -16.58 -3.71 -9.03
C PRO A 538 -17.09 -3.81 -7.59
N GLY A 539 -18.07 -4.68 -7.37
CA GLY A 539 -18.52 -5.10 -6.04
C GLY A 539 -18.36 -6.59 -5.85
N ILE A 540 -18.25 -7.06 -4.60
CA ILE A 540 -18.22 -8.49 -4.24
C ILE A 540 -19.23 -8.78 -3.15
N TYR A 541 -20.12 -9.73 -3.41
CA TYR A 541 -21.00 -10.36 -2.43
C TYR A 541 -20.38 -11.68 -1.98
N SER A 542 -20.18 -11.88 -0.68
CA SER A 542 -19.67 -13.14 -0.13
C SER A 542 -19.74 -13.20 1.41
N SER A 543 -19.21 -14.28 1.99
CA SER A 543 -19.08 -14.45 3.44
C SER A 543 -18.06 -13.47 4.06
N PRO A 544 -18.15 -13.17 5.37
CA PRO A 544 -17.19 -12.30 6.05
C PRO A 544 -15.73 -12.73 5.88
N ASP A 545 -15.44 -14.03 5.90
CA ASP A 545 -14.08 -14.56 5.81
C ASP A 545 -13.50 -14.41 4.39
N GLN A 546 -14.30 -14.71 3.37
CA GLN A 546 -13.92 -14.51 1.97
C GLN A 546 -13.78 -13.03 1.65
N LEU A 547 -14.73 -12.18 2.09
CA LEU A 547 -14.62 -10.73 1.89
C LEU A 547 -13.42 -10.14 2.62
N THR A 548 -13.08 -10.62 3.82
CA THR A 548 -11.84 -10.21 4.50
C THR A 548 -10.62 -10.62 3.70
N THR A 549 -10.64 -11.81 3.10
CA THR A 549 -9.55 -12.31 2.26
C THR A 549 -9.41 -11.47 0.98
N VAL A 550 -10.51 -11.15 0.30
CA VAL A 550 -10.54 -10.26 -0.88
C VAL A 550 -10.13 -8.83 -0.49
N TYR A 551 -10.68 -8.32 0.61
CA TYR A 551 -10.34 -7.00 1.13
C TYR A 551 -8.85 -6.87 1.32
N ARG A 552 -8.19 -7.83 1.98
CA ARG A 552 -6.72 -7.86 2.19
C ARG A 552 -5.89 -7.86 0.89
N GLN A 553 -6.48 -8.26 -0.24
CA GLN A 553 -5.80 -8.10 -1.54
C GLN A 553 -5.80 -6.64 -1.97
N GLY A 554 -6.90 -5.92 -1.74
CA GLY A 554 -7.00 -4.48 -1.99
C GLY A 554 -6.94 -4.09 -3.44
N TRP A 555 -7.44 -4.97 -4.28
CA TRP A 555 -7.71 -4.67 -5.68
C TRP A 555 -8.65 -3.46 -5.77
N ALA A 556 -8.34 -2.54 -6.70
CA ALA A 556 -9.10 -1.32 -6.97
C ALA A 556 -9.28 -0.32 -5.80
N GLY A 557 -8.60 -0.50 -4.65
CA GLY A 557 -8.61 0.47 -3.55
C GLY A 557 -10.03 0.82 -3.07
N PRO A 558 -10.41 2.11 -2.90
CA PRO A 558 -11.72 2.49 -2.38
C PRO A 558 -12.87 2.27 -3.37
N THR A 559 -12.61 1.88 -4.62
CA THR A 559 -13.67 1.68 -5.61
C THR A 559 -14.23 0.25 -5.63
N LEU A 560 -13.58 -0.69 -4.93
CA LEU A 560 -14.12 -2.03 -4.70
C LEU A 560 -15.12 -1.99 -3.54
N LEU A 561 -16.35 -2.40 -3.80
CA LEU A 561 -17.43 -2.39 -2.82
C LEU A 561 -17.74 -3.80 -2.30
N TYR A 562 -18.19 -3.90 -1.05
CA TYR A 562 -18.36 -5.18 -0.38
C TYR A 562 -19.77 -5.32 0.18
N TRP A 563 -20.40 -6.45 -0.13
CA TRP A 563 -21.72 -6.83 0.36
C TRP A 563 -21.59 -8.12 1.16
N VAL A 564 -21.69 -8.00 2.48
CA VAL A 564 -21.50 -9.14 3.38
C VAL A 564 -22.76 -9.99 3.49
N ALA A 565 -22.59 -11.29 3.29
CA ALA A 565 -23.61 -12.31 3.50
C ALA A 565 -23.47 -12.90 4.91
N ARG A 566 -24.29 -12.42 5.86
CA ARG A 566 -24.33 -12.97 7.21
C ARG A 566 -25.73 -12.82 7.81
N PRO A 567 -26.66 -13.73 7.48
CA PRO A 567 -28.02 -13.67 8.00
C PRO A 567 -28.03 -13.80 9.54
N GLN A 568 -28.87 -13.01 10.19
CA GLN A 568 -29.07 -13.09 11.63
C GLN A 568 -29.90 -14.32 11.98
N ALA A 569 -29.39 -15.14 12.89
CA ALA A 569 -30.08 -16.34 13.34
C ALA A 569 -31.46 -15.97 13.96
N GLY A 570 -32.53 -16.54 13.41
CA GLY A 570 -33.89 -16.34 13.88
C GLY A 570 -34.56 -15.03 13.46
N ALA A 571 -33.94 -14.21 12.61
CA ALA A 571 -34.59 -13.05 12.03
C ALA A 571 -35.66 -13.48 11.01
N THR A 572 -36.86 -12.91 11.10
CA THR A 572 -38.03 -13.31 10.29
C THR A 572 -38.61 -12.16 9.45
N GLY A 573 -37.99 -10.98 9.48
CA GLY A 573 -38.47 -9.81 8.75
C GLY A 573 -37.58 -8.59 8.95
N ALA A 574 -37.92 -7.52 8.23
CA ALA A 574 -37.15 -6.27 8.24
C ALA A 574 -37.13 -5.61 9.62
N VAL A 575 -35.99 -5.02 9.96
CA VAL A 575 -35.83 -4.20 11.17
C VAL A 575 -35.82 -2.73 10.77
N PHE A 576 -36.57 -1.88 11.49
CA PHE A 576 -36.61 -0.44 11.27
C PHE A 576 -36.33 0.31 12.59
N PRO A 577 -35.26 1.14 12.67
CA PRO A 577 -34.26 1.40 11.63
C PRO A 577 -33.36 0.18 11.37
N PRO A 578 -32.85 0.02 10.13
CA PRO A 578 -32.04 -1.15 9.76
C PRO A 578 -30.73 -1.19 10.54
N PRO A 579 -30.16 -2.39 10.79
CA PRO A 579 -28.80 -2.48 11.28
C PRO A 579 -27.81 -1.96 10.22
N CYS A 580 -26.59 -1.64 10.63
CA CYS A 580 -25.56 -1.16 9.70
C CYS A 580 -24.54 -2.24 9.38
N PRO A 581 -24.08 -2.37 8.11
CA PRO A 581 -23.08 -3.35 7.69
C PRO A 581 -21.77 -3.30 8.50
N ALA A 582 -21.35 -2.10 8.92
CA ALA A 582 -20.13 -1.89 9.69
C ALA A 582 -20.06 -2.67 11.01
N ARG A 583 -21.21 -3.13 11.54
CA ARG A 583 -21.25 -4.02 12.72
C ARG A 583 -20.76 -5.43 12.43
N GLU A 584 -20.94 -5.91 11.21
CA GLU A 584 -20.48 -7.22 10.77
C GLU A 584 -19.09 -7.14 10.14
N LEU A 585 -18.88 -6.13 9.28
CA LEU A 585 -17.63 -5.96 8.57
C LEU A 585 -17.39 -4.46 8.33
N PRO A 586 -16.39 -3.83 8.98
CA PRO A 586 -16.22 -2.38 8.98
C PRO A 586 -16.05 -1.72 7.60
N PHE A 587 -15.58 -2.49 6.61
CA PHE A 587 -15.37 -2.04 5.24
C PHE A 587 -16.51 -2.41 4.28
N ALA A 588 -17.53 -3.12 4.74
CA ALA A 588 -18.71 -3.42 3.93
C ALA A 588 -19.69 -2.25 3.88
N SER A 589 -20.24 -2.01 2.70
CA SER A 589 -21.26 -0.98 2.46
C SER A 589 -22.67 -1.55 2.43
N VAL A 590 -22.81 -2.85 2.20
CA VAL A 590 -24.09 -3.58 2.15
C VAL A 590 -24.00 -4.85 2.99
N TRP A 591 -25.10 -5.25 3.63
CA TRP A 591 -25.21 -6.46 4.43
C TRP A 591 -26.56 -7.14 4.23
N GLN A 592 -26.53 -8.39 3.76
CA GLN A 592 -27.68 -9.29 3.77
C GLN A 592 -27.86 -9.90 5.16
N TYR A 593 -28.89 -9.46 5.88
CA TYR A 593 -29.08 -9.77 7.29
C TYR A 593 -30.32 -10.62 7.59
N VAL A 594 -31.25 -10.74 6.64
CA VAL A 594 -32.35 -11.71 6.69
C VAL A 594 -32.48 -12.37 5.33
N VAL A 595 -32.80 -13.65 5.31
CA VAL A 595 -33.00 -14.41 4.07
C VAL A 595 -34.36 -15.10 4.06
N GLN A 596 -34.88 -15.32 2.86
CA GLN A 596 -36.02 -16.19 2.57
C GLN A 596 -37.34 -15.77 3.24
N VAL A 597 -37.65 -14.47 3.24
CA VAL A 597 -38.94 -13.97 3.74
C VAL A 597 -39.98 -13.88 2.64
N THR A 598 -41.26 -13.80 3.05
CA THR A 598 -42.35 -13.41 2.16
C THR A 598 -42.69 -11.94 2.38
N LEU A 599 -42.53 -11.13 1.34
CA LEU A 599 -42.76 -9.69 1.39
C LEU A 599 -43.46 -9.22 0.11
N CYS A 600 -44.45 -8.34 0.25
CA CYS A 600 -45.21 -7.79 -0.88
C CYS A 600 -45.80 -8.85 -1.84
N GLY A 601 -46.18 -10.01 -1.29
CA GLY A 601 -46.76 -11.12 -2.06
C GLY A 601 -45.73 -11.99 -2.80
N LEU A 602 -44.44 -11.73 -2.66
CA LEU A 602 -43.35 -12.54 -3.21
C LEU A 602 -42.64 -13.31 -2.10
N ALA A 603 -42.40 -14.59 -2.34
CA ALA A 603 -41.56 -15.43 -1.47
C ALA A 603 -40.08 -15.34 -1.88
N GLY A 604 -39.19 -15.83 -1.02
CA GLY A 604 -37.75 -15.89 -1.31
C GLY A 604 -37.08 -14.53 -1.40
N MET A 605 -37.64 -13.51 -0.73
CA MET A 605 -37.05 -12.19 -0.63
C MET A 605 -35.99 -12.20 0.48
N ASP A 606 -34.82 -11.69 0.17
CA ASP A 606 -33.78 -11.45 1.15
C ASP A 606 -33.79 -9.95 1.52
N ILE A 607 -33.35 -9.63 2.74
CA ILE A 607 -33.39 -8.27 3.28
C ILE A 607 -31.98 -7.79 3.55
N ASP A 608 -31.70 -6.62 3.00
CA ASP A 608 -30.40 -5.98 3.05
C ASP A 608 -30.44 -4.66 3.79
N SER A 609 -29.29 -4.30 4.31
CA SER A 609 -29.02 -2.98 4.84
C SER A 609 -27.80 -2.36 4.14
N ALA A 610 -27.81 -1.05 3.95
CA ALA A 610 -26.67 -0.33 3.39
C ALA A 610 -26.31 0.89 4.25
N SER A 611 -25.01 1.17 4.37
CA SER A 611 -24.53 2.34 5.12
C SER A 611 -24.61 3.65 4.33
N ASN A 612 -24.79 3.56 3.02
CA ASN A 612 -24.91 4.68 2.08
C ASN A 612 -25.48 4.17 0.74
N GLU A 613 -25.70 5.10 -0.21
CA GLU A 613 -26.15 4.77 -1.59
C GLU A 613 -24.98 4.64 -2.58
N VAL A 614 -23.73 4.44 -2.12
CA VAL A 614 -22.56 4.46 -3.02
C VAL A 614 -22.65 3.33 -4.05
N GLY A 615 -22.54 3.71 -5.32
CA GLY A 615 -22.61 2.79 -6.46
C GLY A 615 -24.03 2.40 -6.87
N MET A 616 -25.06 2.73 -6.08
CA MET A 616 -26.45 2.48 -6.45
C MET A 616 -26.89 3.39 -7.59
N TRP A 617 -27.90 2.96 -8.35
CA TRP A 617 -28.36 3.67 -9.55
C TRP A 617 -29.88 3.78 -9.67
N SER A 618 -30.34 4.60 -10.61
CA SER A 618 -31.76 4.74 -10.97
C SER A 618 -31.86 5.31 -12.39
N LEU A 619 -32.96 5.03 -13.09
CA LEU A 619 -33.27 5.55 -14.42
C LEU A 619 -34.02 6.88 -14.40
#